data_AF-A0A7V0V0B6-F1
#
_entry.id   AF-A0A7V0V0B6-F1
#
_cell.length_a   1.000
_cell.length_b   1.000
_cell.length_c   1.000
_cell.angle_alpha   90.00
_cell.angle_beta   90.00
_cell.angle_gamma   90.00
#
_symmetry.space_group_name_H-M   'P 1'
#
loop_
_entity.id
_entity.type
_entity.pdbx_description
1 polymer ?
#
loop_
_entity_poly.entity_id
_entity_poly.type
_entity_poly.pdbx_seq_one_letter_code
_entity_poly.pdbx_strand_id
1 'polypeptide(L)'
;MPDLIDDIAQAIARMEGYFTPGTIAQRNNNPGNLRRWGSRPVVNGYAKFDTPEEGWAALRQQIQKNIDKGLSLLEFFAGKPGIYPGYAPASDNNDPVNYARFVARQAGIDLNTPLKDLLNPDRPTSARGRGSPAPGKPQGA
;
A
#
# COMPACT_ATOMS: atom_id res chain seq x y z
N MET A 1 -10.01 14.83 -4.31
CA MET A 1 -8.89 13.97 -3.93
C MET A 1 -8.37 13.34 -5.21
N PRO A 2 -7.06 13.37 -5.51
CA PRO A 2 -6.50 12.36 -6.41
C PRO A 2 -6.99 10.97 -5.98
N ASP A 3 -7.13 10.04 -6.92
CA ASP A 3 -7.53 8.67 -6.60
C ASP A 3 -6.50 8.08 -5.61
N LEU A 4 -6.95 7.62 -4.44
CA LEU A 4 -6.09 7.02 -3.40
C LEU A 4 -5.19 5.92 -3.98
N ILE A 5 -5.70 5.18 -4.97
CA ILE A 5 -4.96 4.13 -5.65
C ILE A 5 -3.79 4.71 -6.44
N ASP A 6 -4.00 5.82 -7.14
CA ASP A 6 -2.95 6.51 -7.88
C ASP A 6 -1.89 7.08 -6.91
N ASP A 7 -2.29 7.67 -5.78
CA ASP A 7 -1.34 8.19 -4.77
C ASP A 7 -0.47 7.07 -4.17
N ILE A 8 -1.06 5.92 -3.83
CA ILE A 8 -0.33 4.73 -3.37
C ILE A 8 0.59 4.20 -4.47
N ALA A 9 0.11 4.12 -5.71
CA ALA A 9 0.89 3.63 -6.84
C ALA A 9 2.13 4.51 -7.10
N GLN A 10 1.97 5.83 -7.07
CA GLN A 10 3.06 6.80 -7.24
C GLN A 10 4.10 6.67 -6.12
N ALA A 11 3.64 6.47 -4.89
CA ALA A 11 4.54 6.27 -3.76
C ALA A 11 5.32 4.95 -3.88
N ILE A 12 4.66 3.85 -4.24
CA ILE A 12 5.34 2.56 -4.49
C ILE A 12 6.36 2.73 -5.62
N ALA A 13 5.99 3.32 -6.75
CA ALA A 13 6.90 3.52 -7.88
C ALA A 13 8.15 4.34 -7.51
N ARG A 14 7.99 5.32 -6.62
CA ARG A 14 9.13 6.08 -6.09
C ARG A 14 10.03 5.21 -5.21
N MET A 15 9.46 4.41 -4.31
CA MET A 15 10.21 3.49 -3.45
C MET A 15 10.98 2.46 -4.27
N GLU A 16 10.36 1.91 -5.31
CA GLU A 16 10.95 0.91 -6.20
C GLU A 16 11.99 1.48 -7.17
N GLY A 17 12.16 2.81 -7.19
CA GLY A 17 13.13 3.50 -8.05
C GLY A 17 12.70 3.59 -9.52
N TYR A 18 11.41 3.49 -9.83
CA TYR A 18 10.89 3.56 -11.20
C TYR A 18 11.25 4.86 -11.93
N PHE A 19 11.30 5.97 -11.19
CA PHE A 19 11.65 7.29 -11.73
C PHE A 19 13.16 7.52 -11.86
N THR A 20 13.99 6.58 -11.41
CA THR A 20 15.44 6.67 -11.52
C THR A 20 15.90 5.97 -12.81
N PRO A 21 16.60 6.68 -13.72
CA PRO A 21 17.10 6.08 -14.95
C PRO A 21 17.97 4.84 -14.72
N GLY A 22 17.73 3.79 -15.49
CA GLY A 22 18.52 2.56 -15.49
C GLY A 22 18.14 1.51 -14.45
N THR A 23 17.20 1.79 -13.54
CA THR A 23 16.71 0.79 -12.58
C THR A 23 16.01 -0.37 -13.29
N ILE A 24 15.89 -1.51 -12.60
CA ILE A 24 15.13 -2.65 -13.14
C ILE A 24 13.66 -2.28 -13.33
N ALA A 25 13.06 -1.58 -12.35
CA ALA A 25 11.69 -1.08 -12.42
C ALA A 25 11.45 -0.26 -13.70
N GLN A 26 12.34 0.70 -13.99
CA GLN A 26 12.24 1.52 -15.21
C GLN A 26 12.41 0.67 -16.48
N ARG A 27 13.47 -0.13 -16.57
CA ARG A 27 13.78 -0.93 -17.78
C ARG A 27 12.72 -1.99 -18.09
N ASN A 28 12.02 -2.47 -17.07
CA ASN A 28 10.97 -3.47 -17.21
C ASN A 28 9.57 -2.87 -17.38
N ASN A 29 9.44 -1.53 -17.45
CA ASN A 29 8.14 -0.85 -17.41
C ASN A 29 7.28 -1.30 -16.22
N ASN A 30 7.89 -1.56 -15.07
CA ASN A 30 7.25 -2.18 -13.92
C ASN A 30 7.37 -1.25 -12.70
N PRO A 31 6.46 -0.27 -12.56
CA PRO A 31 6.51 0.69 -11.45
C PRO A 31 6.34 0.02 -10.08
N GLY A 32 5.76 -1.17 -10.02
CA GLY A 32 5.59 -1.88 -8.76
C GLY A 32 6.73 -2.84 -8.40
N ASN A 33 7.69 -3.08 -9.29
CA ASN A 33 8.53 -4.30 -9.21
C ASN A 33 7.67 -5.55 -8.91
N LEU A 34 6.52 -5.69 -9.58
CA LEU A 34 5.68 -6.87 -9.46
C LEU A 34 6.47 -8.11 -9.89
N ARG A 35 6.59 -9.12 -9.02
CA ARG A 35 7.37 -10.34 -9.32
C ARG A 35 6.82 -11.12 -10.51
N ARG A 36 5.49 -11.17 -10.66
CA ARG A 36 4.76 -11.88 -11.74
C ARG A 36 3.45 -11.16 -12.05
N TRP A 37 3.00 -11.22 -13.31
CA TRP A 37 1.69 -10.69 -13.72
C TRP A 37 1.14 -11.43 -14.94
N GLY A 38 0.09 -12.24 -14.75
CA GLY A 38 -0.46 -13.06 -15.83
C GLY A 38 0.61 -13.90 -16.54
N SER A 39 0.63 -13.85 -17.86
CA SER A 39 1.62 -14.52 -18.72
C SER A 39 2.84 -13.66 -19.09
N ARG A 40 2.99 -12.47 -18.48
CA ARG A 40 4.11 -11.57 -18.80
C ARG A 40 5.46 -12.25 -18.48
N PRO A 41 6.49 -12.04 -19.31
CA PRO A 41 7.81 -12.60 -19.06
C PRO A 41 8.39 -12.06 -17.74
N VAL A 42 9.16 -12.90 -17.05
CA VAL A 42 9.90 -12.51 -15.84
C VAL A 42 11.35 -12.27 -16.22
N VAL A 43 11.85 -11.06 -16.00
CA VAL A 43 13.21 -10.63 -16.30
C VAL A 43 13.82 -10.04 -15.03
N ASN A 44 14.97 -10.58 -14.61
CA ASN A 44 15.63 -10.21 -13.35
C ASN A 44 14.73 -10.39 -12.10
N GLY A 45 13.85 -11.41 -12.11
CA GLY A 45 12.95 -11.72 -11.00
C GLY A 45 11.65 -10.90 -10.95
N TYR A 46 11.42 -10.02 -11.93
CA TYR A 46 10.24 -9.17 -12.01
C TYR A 46 9.51 -9.31 -13.34
N ALA A 47 8.19 -9.13 -13.33
CA ALA A 47 7.42 -9.04 -14.57
C ALA A 47 7.95 -7.89 -15.44
N LYS A 48 8.04 -8.12 -16.74
CA LYS A 48 8.33 -7.09 -17.73
C LYS A 48 7.08 -6.80 -18.54
N PHE A 49 6.75 -5.52 -18.64
CA PHE A 49 5.62 -5.01 -19.42
C PHE A 49 6.12 -4.41 -20.74
N ASP A 50 5.29 -4.46 -21.77
CA ASP A 50 5.67 -3.96 -23.08
C ASP A 50 5.65 -2.42 -23.07
N THR A 51 4.74 -1.84 -22.30
CA THR A 51 4.60 -0.39 -22.14
C THR A 51 4.53 0.03 -20.67
N PRO A 52 4.95 1.26 -20.34
CA PRO A 52 4.74 1.87 -19.01
C PRO A 52 3.28 1.79 -18.55
N GLU A 53 2.33 2.06 -19.45
CA GLU A 53 0.91 2.13 -19.16
C GLU A 53 0.37 0.79 -18.65
N GLU A 54 0.83 -0.32 -19.23
CA GLU A 54 0.49 -1.67 -18.77
C GLU A 54 1.02 -1.94 -17.36
N GLY A 55 2.25 -1.51 -17.07
CA GLY A 55 2.85 -1.65 -15.74
C GLY A 55 2.12 -0.85 -14.67
N TRP A 56 1.73 0.39 -14.99
CA TRP A 56 0.90 1.23 -14.12
C TRP A 56 -0.49 0.62 -13.91
N ALA A 57 -1.14 0.13 -14.96
CA ALA A 57 -2.42 -0.56 -14.84
C ALA A 57 -2.30 -1.81 -13.94
N ALA A 58 -1.23 -2.57 -14.08
CA ALA A 58 -0.97 -3.74 -13.25
C ALA A 58 -0.76 -3.39 -11.77
N LEU A 59 0.05 -2.36 -11.48
CA LEU A 59 0.26 -1.89 -10.11
C LEU A 59 -1.05 -1.44 -9.46
N ARG A 60 -1.85 -0.63 -10.19
CA ARG A 60 -3.15 -0.16 -9.69
C ARG A 60 -4.12 -1.31 -9.41
N GLN A 61 -4.18 -2.30 -10.30
CA GLN A 61 -4.99 -3.49 -10.07
C GLN A 61 -4.48 -4.30 -8.86
N GLN A 62 -3.18 -4.38 -8.63
CA GLN A 62 -2.62 -5.04 -7.45
C GLN A 62 -2.98 -4.33 -6.15
N ILE A 63 -2.96 -2.99 -6.16
CA ILE A 63 -3.40 -2.16 -5.03
C ILE A 63 -4.89 -2.40 -4.76
N GLN A 64 -5.74 -2.27 -5.78
CA GLN A 64 -7.19 -2.53 -5.65
C GLN A 64 -7.46 -3.92 -5.06
N LYS A 65 -6.80 -4.97 -5.56
CA LYS A 65 -6.92 -6.33 -5.01
C LYS A 65 -6.57 -6.41 -3.53
N ASN A 66 -5.69 -5.57 -3.01
CA ASN A 66 -5.30 -5.56 -1.59
C ASN A 66 -6.26 -4.71 -0.75
N ILE A 67 -6.84 -3.66 -1.34
CA ILE A 67 -7.97 -2.92 -0.76
C ILE A 67 -9.18 -3.85 -0.57
N ASP A 68 -9.52 -4.66 -1.59
CA ASP A 68 -10.66 -5.58 -1.55
C ASP A 68 -10.50 -6.68 -0.49
N LYS A 69 -9.25 -7.04 -0.16
CA LYS A 69 -8.93 -7.95 0.96
C LYS A 69 -9.10 -7.28 2.33
N GLY A 70 -9.35 -5.96 2.38
CA GLY A 70 -9.52 -5.19 3.61
C GLY A 70 -8.23 -5.01 4.41
N LEU A 71 -7.08 -4.98 3.72
CA LEU A 71 -5.78 -4.80 4.36
C LEU A 71 -5.53 -3.32 4.73
N SER A 72 -4.81 -3.08 5.82
CA SER A 72 -4.10 -1.81 6.03
C SER A 72 -2.83 -1.72 5.18
N LEU A 73 -2.16 -0.56 5.13
CA LEU A 73 -0.86 -0.46 4.44
C LEU A 73 0.19 -1.37 5.08
N LEU A 74 0.21 -1.47 6.42
CA LEU A 74 1.17 -2.35 7.10
C LEU A 74 0.92 -3.81 6.71
N GLU A 75 -0.33 -4.26 6.72
CA GLU A 75 -0.70 -5.62 6.32
C GLU A 75 -0.49 -5.88 4.82
N PHE A 76 -0.64 -4.85 3.98
CA PHE A 76 -0.28 -4.91 2.56
C PHE A 76 1.20 -5.27 2.43
N PHE A 77 2.12 -4.49 3.02
CA PHE A 77 3.55 -4.74 2.84
C PHE A 77 4.06 -5.95 3.62
N ALA A 78 3.71 -6.06 4.91
CA ALA A 78 4.17 -7.13 5.79
C ALA A 78 3.48 -8.48 5.53
N GLY A 79 2.28 -8.46 4.95
CA GLY A 79 1.39 -9.60 4.87
C GLY A 79 0.45 -9.70 6.05
N LYS A 80 -0.55 -10.57 5.89
CA LYS A 80 -1.55 -10.94 6.88
C LYS A 80 -1.78 -12.44 6.81
N PRO A 81 -1.40 -13.22 7.84
CA PRO A 81 -1.51 -14.67 7.82
C PRO A 81 -2.90 -15.15 7.39
N GLY A 82 -2.93 -16.12 6.47
CA GLY A 82 -4.18 -16.68 5.92
C GLY A 82 -4.90 -15.79 4.90
N ILE A 83 -4.47 -14.55 4.66
CA ILE A 83 -5.13 -13.61 3.74
C ILE A 83 -4.20 -13.19 2.59
N TYR A 84 -2.99 -12.77 2.92
CA TYR A 84 -2.05 -12.26 1.92
C TYR A 84 -0.60 -12.45 2.41
N PRO A 85 0.30 -13.01 1.60
CA PRO A 85 1.69 -13.24 2.01
C PRO A 85 2.51 -11.95 2.20
N GLY A 86 1.98 -10.81 1.76
CA GLY A 86 2.68 -9.53 1.80
C GLY A 86 3.28 -9.17 0.45
N TYR A 87 3.42 -7.87 0.21
CA TYR A 87 4.02 -7.33 -1.00
C TYR A 87 5.54 -7.18 -0.89
N ALA A 88 6.01 -6.79 0.29
CA ALA A 88 7.43 -6.67 0.63
C ALA A 88 7.67 -7.26 2.04
N PRO A 89 7.36 -8.55 2.27
CA PRO A 89 7.41 -9.15 3.59
C PRO A 89 8.86 -9.27 4.08
N ALA A 90 9.04 -9.29 5.41
CA ALA A 90 10.35 -9.42 6.03
C ALA A 90 11.06 -10.75 5.68
N SER A 91 10.30 -11.81 5.37
CA SER A 91 10.82 -13.10 4.90
C SER A 91 11.62 -13.00 3.60
N ASP A 92 11.37 -11.95 2.81
CA ASP A 92 12.07 -11.66 1.56
C ASP A 92 13.25 -10.70 1.78
N ASN A 93 13.71 -10.55 3.04
CA ASN A 93 14.73 -9.57 3.47
C ASN A 93 14.35 -8.10 3.22
N ASN A 94 13.06 -7.79 3.23
CA ASN A 94 12.56 -6.41 3.16
C ASN A 94 12.33 -5.81 4.55
N ASP A 95 12.14 -4.49 4.62
CA ASP A 95 11.57 -3.79 5.79
C ASP A 95 10.14 -3.33 5.46
N PRO A 96 9.11 -4.18 5.68
CA PRO A 96 7.73 -3.83 5.37
C PRO A 96 7.22 -2.62 6.15
N VAL A 97 7.75 -2.36 7.35
CA VAL A 97 7.34 -1.23 8.19
C VAL A 97 7.88 0.08 7.60
N ASN A 98 9.09 0.06 7.04
CA ASN A 98 9.63 1.21 6.30
C ASN A 98 8.84 1.48 5.01
N TYR A 99 8.50 0.44 4.24
CA TYR A 99 7.63 0.57 3.06
C TYR A 99 6.28 1.21 3.42
N ALA A 100 5.59 0.64 4.42
CA ALA A 100 4.30 1.15 4.88
C ALA A 100 4.39 2.62 5.33
N ARG A 101 5.41 2.98 6.11
CA ARG A 101 5.62 4.36 6.59
C ARG A 101 5.89 5.33 5.44
N PHE A 102 6.73 4.95 4.48
CA PHE A 102 7.05 5.80 3.33
C PHE A 102 5.80 6.07 2.48
N VAL A 103 5.05 5.03 2.13
CA VAL A 103 3.84 5.14 1.32
C VAL A 103 2.74 5.89 2.06
N ALA A 104 2.54 5.61 3.35
CA ALA A 104 1.58 6.31 4.20
C ALA A 104 1.83 7.82 4.24
N ARG A 105 3.09 8.23 4.42
CA ARG A 105 3.49 9.65 4.42
C ARG A 105 3.21 10.32 3.09
N GLN A 106 3.49 9.63 1.99
CA GLN A 106 3.34 10.21 0.67
C GLN A 106 1.88 10.32 0.22
N ALA A 107 1.04 9.35 0.60
CA ALA A 107 -0.39 9.33 0.31
C ALA A 107 -1.24 10.07 1.38
N GLY A 108 -0.64 10.52 2.48
CA GLY A 108 -1.34 11.25 3.55
C GLY A 108 -2.33 10.40 4.35
N ILE A 109 -2.07 9.10 4.50
CA ILE A 109 -2.97 8.15 5.17
C ILE A 109 -2.32 7.48 6.38
N ASP A 110 -3.13 6.95 7.29
CA ASP A 110 -2.65 6.18 8.43
C ASP A 110 -2.30 4.74 8.02
N LEU A 111 -1.14 4.24 8.47
CA LEU A 111 -0.62 2.93 8.05
C LEU A 111 -1.41 1.72 8.60
N ASN A 112 -2.20 1.90 9.65
CA ASN A 112 -2.96 0.85 10.33
C ASN A 112 -4.46 0.87 9.96
N THR A 113 -4.93 1.94 9.34
CA THR A 113 -6.32 2.03 8.87
C THR A 113 -6.52 1.11 7.67
N PRO A 114 -7.55 0.25 7.66
CA PRO A 114 -7.88 -0.55 6.48
C PRO A 114 -8.12 0.35 5.26
N LEU A 115 -7.45 0.04 4.14
CA LEU A 115 -7.48 0.91 2.96
C LEU A 115 -8.88 1.09 2.37
N LYS A 116 -9.75 0.08 2.50
CA LYS A 116 -11.16 0.15 2.08
C LYS A 116 -11.96 1.23 2.81
N ASP A 117 -11.59 1.57 4.05
CA ASP A 117 -12.30 2.57 4.85
C ASP A 117 -11.90 4.00 4.41
N LEU A 118 -10.78 4.14 3.69
CA LEU A 118 -10.29 5.42 3.17
C LEU A 118 -10.90 5.79 1.82
N LEU A 119 -11.45 4.83 1.07
CA LEU A 119 -12.15 5.08 -0.19
C LEU A 119 -13.54 5.70 -0.02
N ASN A 120 -14.10 5.62 1.19
CA ASN A 120 -15.44 6.13 1.51
C ASN A 120 -15.39 7.08 2.71
N PRO A 121 -14.92 8.34 2.54
CA PRO A 121 -14.68 9.27 3.64
C PRO A 121 -15.96 9.65 4.41
N ASP A 122 -17.15 9.46 3.83
CA ASP A 122 -18.45 9.72 4.48
C ASP A 122 -18.91 8.62 5.44
N ARG A 123 -18.17 7.51 5.55
CA ARG A 123 -18.47 6.47 6.54
C ARG A 123 -17.82 6.89 7.87
N PRO A 124 -18.59 7.09 8.96
CA PRO A 124 -18.00 7.39 10.24
C PRO A 124 -17.04 6.26 10.62
N THR A 125 -15.76 6.60 10.73
CA THR A 125 -14.69 5.70 11.18
C THR A 125 -15.06 5.21 12.57
N SER A 126 -15.74 4.06 12.63
CA SER A 126 -16.17 3.41 13.86
C SER A 126 -14.98 2.74 14.53
N ALA A 127 -13.93 3.50 14.83
CA ALA A 127 -12.76 3.05 15.59
C ALA A 127 -11.82 4.22 15.96
N ARG A 128 -12.33 5.41 16.31
CA ARG A 128 -11.56 6.29 17.20
C ARG A 128 -12.01 6.05 18.63
N GLY A 129 -11.53 4.95 19.20
CA GLY A 129 -11.42 4.78 20.64
C GLY A 129 -10.46 5.82 21.20
N ARG A 130 -10.86 7.10 21.18
CA ARG A 130 -10.38 8.08 22.13
C ARG A 130 -11.13 7.78 23.41
N GLY A 131 -10.45 7.11 24.33
CA GLY A 131 -10.88 7.03 25.72
C GLY A 131 -11.24 8.44 26.17
N SER A 132 -12.55 8.69 26.27
CA SER A 132 -13.05 9.88 26.91
C SER A 132 -12.94 9.62 28.41
N PRO A 133 -12.37 10.55 29.20
CA PRO A 133 -12.37 10.41 30.65
C PRO A 133 -13.82 10.42 31.13
N ALA A 134 -14.15 9.49 32.02
CA ALA A 134 -15.48 9.38 32.62
C ALA A 134 -15.89 10.71 33.29
N PRO A 135 -17.16 11.14 33.19
CA PRO A 135 -17.64 12.33 33.86
C PRO A 135 -18.22 12.00 35.25
N GLY A 136 -17.89 12.84 36.24
CA GLY A 136 -18.72 13.10 37.42
C GLY A 136 -18.22 12.49 38.74
N LYS A 137 -18.32 13.14 39.91
CA LYS A 137 -18.97 14.39 40.38
C LYS A 137 -18.38 14.71 41.81
N PRO A 138 -18.96 15.59 42.63
CA PRO A 138 -18.71 17.03 42.79
C PRO A 138 -18.06 17.40 44.15
N GLN A 139 -17.80 18.70 44.35
CA GLN A 139 -17.26 19.32 45.57
C GLN A 139 -18.16 19.17 46.81
N GLY A 140 -17.56 19.21 48.01
CA GLY A 140 -18.29 19.42 49.26
C GLY A 140 -17.37 19.69 50.46
N ALA A 141 -17.41 20.96 50.91
CA ALA A 141 -17.07 21.55 52.23
C ALA A 141 -15.67 21.36 52.83
#